data_AF-A0A368JHV5-F1
#
_entry.id   AF-A0A368JHV5-F1
#
_cell.length_a   1.000
_cell.length_b   1.000
_cell.length_c   1.000
_cell.angle_alpha   90.00
_cell.angle_beta   90.00
_cell.angle_gamma   90.00
#
_symmetry.space_group_name_H-M   'P 1'
#
loop_
_entity.id
_entity.type
_entity.pdbx_description
1 polymer ?
#
loop_
_entity_poly.entity_id
_entity_poly.type
_entity_poly.pdbx_seq_one_letter_code
_entity_poly.pdbx_strand_id
1 'polypeptide(L)'
;MTLNSLAFFASRHPKVAAGLIVLSECTNAVLGMLLGSSLLAEQPGWYLSFLLGGLVLVRFQFGRYVALRLPDLVSTERFWFQKRSYTVLFLINFLAYGIAGGISGRTIIHPEPSVSVSSERIITYSEVSKTDTLPQLTPNQLLHSNQNPDPVVREKSQTGTKIAYFLLFLTSLFLAVAASGLACQLACTSHGFAAVLVILLGMGVLAGGFYFLGRVFDKKMKLYKQMTKAERQREGRRYGRTLLGTVLGLLIFALLPSVLR
;
A
#
# COMPACT_ATOMS: atom_id res chain seq x y z
N MET A 1 -39.47 -4.12 23.32
CA MET A 1 -38.11 -4.14 22.73
C MET A 1 -38.10 -5.14 21.59
N THR A 2 -37.90 -4.72 20.35
CA THR A 2 -37.65 -5.65 19.23
C THR A 2 -36.19 -6.11 19.30
N LEU A 3 -35.97 -7.37 19.68
CA LEU A 3 -34.67 -8.01 19.50
C LEU A 3 -34.40 -8.07 17.99
N ASN A 4 -33.52 -7.19 17.50
CA ASN A 4 -33.06 -7.24 16.11
C ASN A 4 -32.42 -8.62 15.87
N SER A 5 -33.13 -9.48 15.15
CA SER A 5 -32.72 -10.87 14.86
C SER A 5 -31.31 -10.92 14.27
N LEU A 6 -30.97 -9.96 13.41
CA LEU A 6 -29.65 -9.71 12.85
C LEU A 6 -28.55 -9.46 13.90
N ALA A 7 -28.82 -8.66 14.93
CA ALA A 7 -27.86 -8.38 16.00
C ALA A 7 -27.64 -9.61 16.89
N PHE A 8 -28.72 -10.32 17.21
CA PHE A 8 -28.67 -11.58 17.97
C PHE A 8 -27.94 -12.70 17.20
N PHE A 9 -28.22 -12.83 15.90
CA PHE A 9 -27.50 -13.73 15.00
C PHE A 9 -26.01 -13.39 14.93
N ALA A 10 -25.66 -12.11 14.77
CA ALA A 10 -24.27 -11.66 14.72
C ALA A 10 -23.50 -11.94 16.03
N SER A 11 -24.14 -11.78 17.19
CA SER A 11 -23.51 -12.16 18.48
C SER A 11 -23.31 -13.67 18.62
N ARG A 12 -24.20 -14.49 18.04
CA ARG A 12 -24.12 -15.96 18.10
C ARG A 12 -23.11 -16.55 17.10
N HIS A 13 -22.93 -15.90 15.96
CA HIS A 13 -22.07 -16.36 14.86
C HIS A 13 -21.09 -15.28 14.37
N PRO A 14 -20.14 -14.81 15.21
CA PRO A 14 -19.29 -13.66 14.90
C PRO A 14 -18.40 -13.86 13.66
N LYS A 15 -17.93 -15.10 13.40
CA LYS A 15 -17.16 -15.42 12.18
C LYS A 15 -18.00 -15.26 10.90
N VAL A 16 -19.27 -15.66 10.93
CA VAL A 16 -20.18 -15.55 9.79
C VAL A 16 -20.56 -14.09 9.57
N ALA A 17 -20.84 -13.34 10.65
CA ALA A 17 -21.09 -11.90 10.58
C ALA A 17 -19.90 -11.12 9.99
N ALA A 18 -18.67 -11.43 10.41
CA ALA A 18 -17.46 -10.84 9.83
C ALA A 18 -17.32 -11.15 8.34
N GLY A 19 -17.58 -12.40 7.93
CA GLY A 19 -17.57 -12.80 6.51
C GLY A 19 -18.62 -12.05 5.68
N LEU A 20 -19.84 -11.88 6.19
CA LEU A 20 -20.90 -11.10 5.53
C LEU A 20 -20.55 -9.61 5.41
N ILE A 21 -19.89 -9.02 6.42
CA ILE A 21 -19.40 -7.63 6.35
C ILE A 21 -18.34 -7.49 5.25
N VAL A 22 -17.36 -8.39 5.19
CA VAL A 22 -16.33 -8.39 4.13
C VAL A 22 -16.97 -8.54 2.75
N LEU A 23 -17.92 -9.47 2.59
CA LEU A 23 -18.64 -9.66 1.34
C LEU A 23 -19.42 -8.39 0.95
N SER A 24 -20.08 -7.71 1.89
CA SER A 24 -20.79 -6.46 1.64
C SER A 24 -19.87 -5.32 1.20
N GLU A 25 -18.66 -5.21 1.76
CA GLU A 25 -17.65 -4.24 1.31
C GLU A 25 -17.08 -4.60 -0.07
N CYS A 26 -16.93 -5.89 -0.39
CA CYS A 26 -16.57 -6.31 -1.76
C CYS A 26 -17.65 -5.94 -2.77
N THR A 27 -18.94 -6.17 -2.46
CA THR A 27 -20.05 -5.73 -3.32
C THR A 27 -20.10 -4.20 -3.44
N ASN A 28 -19.86 -3.48 -2.34
CA ASN A 28 -19.75 -2.03 -2.29
C ASN A 28 -18.64 -1.51 -3.23
N ALA A 29 -17.48 -2.17 -3.22
CA ALA A 29 -16.36 -1.84 -4.09
C ALA A 29 -16.65 -2.10 -5.57
N VAL A 30 -17.24 -3.25 -5.91
CA VAL A 30 -17.60 -3.60 -7.30
C VAL A 30 -18.67 -2.64 -7.85
N LEU A 31 -19.74 -2.38 -7.09
CA LEU A 31 -20.78 -1.42 -7.49
C LEU A 31 -20.23 -0.01 -7.61
N GLY A 32 -19.41 0.43 -6.65
CA GLY A 32 -18.73 1.73 -6.71
C GLY A 32 -17.88 1.85 -7.97
N MET A 33 -17.03 0.86 -8.26
CA MET A 33 -16.18 0.88 -9.45
C MET A 33 -16.98 0.92 -10.75
N LEU A 34 -18.03 0.10 -10.91
CA LEU A 34 -18.87 0.06 -12.12
C LEU A 34 -19.64 1.38 -12.35
N LEU A 35 -20.21 1.94 -11.28
CA LEU A 35 -20.93 3.22 -11.33
C LEU A 35 -19.95 4.39 -11.59
N GLY A 36 -18.75 4.30 -11.02
CA GLY A 36 -17.63 5.20 -11.29
C GLY A 36 -17.20 5.20 -12.75
N SER A 37 -16.92 4.02 -13.31
CA SER A 37 -16.43 3.87 -14.68
C SER A 37 -17.46 4.26 -15.74
N SER A 38 -18.75 4.31 -15.40
CA SER A 38 -19.81 4.74 -16.29
C SER A 38 -20.13 6.24 -16.18
N LEU A 39 -20.09 6.82 -14.97
CA LEU A 39 -20.48 8.23 -14.76
C LEU A 39 -19.31 9.23 -14.75
N LEU A 40 -18.10 8.81 -14.37
CA LEU A 40 -16.97 9.72 -14.11
C LEU A 40 -15.83 9.58 -15.13
N ALA A 41 -15.90 8.67 -16.12
CA ALA A 41 -14.80 8.38 -17.03
C ALA A 41 -14.39 9.54 -17.96
N GLU A 42 -15.34 10.41 -18.32
CA GLU A 42 -15.06 11.61 -19.14
C GLU A 42 -14.36 12.73 -18.34
N GLN A 43 -14.42 12.70 -17.01
CA GLN A 43 -13.90 13.77 -16.15
C GLN A 43 -12.37 13.79 -16.13
N PRO A 44 -11.72 14.98 -16.04
CA PRO A 44 -10.28 15.10 -16.11
C PRO A 44 -9.58 14.39 -14.93
N GLY A 45 -8.49 13.67 -15.22
CA GLY A 45 -7.79 12.83 -14.24
C GLY A 45 -7.25 13.58 -13.02
N TRP A 46 -6.86 14.85 -13.17
CA TRP A 46 -6.44 15.70 -12.05
C TRP A 46 -7.59 16.01 -11.09
N TYR A 47 -8.80 16.22 -11.60
CA TYR A 47 -10.00 16.49 -10.80
C TYR A 47 -10.42 15.25 -10.02
N LEU A 48 -10.43 14.08 -10.67
CA LEU A 48 -10.66 12.79 -10.01
C LEU A 48 -9.60 12.50 -8.92
N SER A 49 -8.33 12.78 -9.20
CA SER A 49 -7.23 12.60 -8.23
C SER A 49 -7.39 13.54 -7.02
N PHE A 50 -7.78 14.79 -7.25
CA PHE A 50 -8.04 15.77 -6.18
C PHE A 50 -9.26 15.38 -5.33
N LEU A 51 -10.36 14.95 -5.97
CA LEU A 51 -11.53 14.41 -5.28
C LEU A 51 -11.17 13.20 -4.41
N LEU A 52 -10.39 12.25 -4.93
CA LEU A 52 -9.96 11.06 -4.17
C LEU A 52 -9.10 11.47 -2.96
N GLY A 53 -8.14 12.38 -3.15
CA GLY A 53 -7.31 12.91 -2.07
C GLY A 53 -8.14 13.63 -0.99
N GLY A 54 -9.09 14.46 -1.40
CA GLY A 54 -10.04 15.12 -0.50
C GLY A 54 -10.89 14.11 0.28
N LEU A 55 -11.37 13.06 -0.37
CA LEU A 55 -12.17 12.01 0.27
C LEU A 55 -11.37 11.20 1.29
N VAL A 56 -10.09 10.92 1.01
CA VAL A 56 -9.15 10.28 1.94
C VAL A 56 -8.89 11.18 3.17
N LEU A 57 -8.73 12.49 2.98
CA LEU A 57 -8.61 13.45 4.08
C LEU A 57 -9.88 13.50 4.93
N VAL A 58 -11.07 13.54 4.32
CA VAL A 58 -12.36 13.47 5.03
C VAL A 58 -12.47 12.17 5.82
N ARG A 59 -12.12 11.02 5.22
CA ARG A 59 -12.09 9.71 5.91
C ARG A 59 -11.16 9.73 7.13
N PHE A 60 -9.96 10.29 6.98
CA PHE A 60 -8.98 10.38 8.06
C PHE A 60 -9.48 11.26 9.21
N GLN A 61 -9.99 12.45 8.91
CA GLN A 61 -10.50 13.39 9.90
C GLN A 61 -11.76 12.85 10.60
N PHE A 62 -12.67 12.20 9.86
CA PHE A 62 -13.84 11.55 10.43
C PHE A 62 -13.46 10.35 11.32
N GLY A 63 -12.51 9.52 10.89
CA GLY A 63 -11.98 8.42 11.71
C GLY A 63 -11.34 8.90 13.01
N ARG A 64 -10.56 10.00 12.96
CA ARG A 64 -10.01 10.67 14.16
C ARG A 64 -11.11 11.22 15.06
N TYR A 65 -12.13 11.86 14.50
CA TYR A 65 -13.28 12.37 15.25
C TYR A 65 -14.07 11.25 15.94
N VAL A 66 -14.33 10.14 15.25
CA VAL A 66 -14.98 8.95 15.84
C VAL A 66 -14.13 8.40 16.98
N ALA A 67 -12.82 8.24 16.79
CA ALA A 67 -11.92 7.71 17.83
C ALA A 67 -11.87 8.60 19.09
N LEU A 68 -11.94 9.92 18.94
CA LEU A 68 -11.97 10.86 20.06
C LEU A 68 -13.33 10.90 20.77
N ARG A 69 -14.45 10.82 20.03
CA ARG A 69 -15.80 10.93 20.60
C ARG A 69 -16.33 9.62 21.18
N LEU A 70 -15.88 8.46 20.69
CA LEU A 70 -16.34 7.14 21.16
C LEU A 70 -16.25 6.87 22.68
N PRO A 71 -15.15 7.20 23.40
CA PRO A 71 -15.04 6.88 24.82
C PRO A 71 -16.06 7.63 25.70
N ASP A 72 -16.39 8.87 25.35
CA ASP A 72 -17.22 9.77 26.16
C ASP A 72 -18.72 9.45 26.10
N LEU A 73 -19.17 8.63 25.14
CA LEU A 73 -20.59 8.32 24.95
C LEU A 73 -21.07 7.17 25.86
N VAL A 74 -22.23 7.40 26.49
CA VAL A 74 -23.03 6.43 27.26
C VAL A 74 -23.50 5.28 26.35
N SER A 75 -23.69 4.07 26.90
CA SER A 75 -23.93 2.82 26.16
C SER A 75 -24.97 2.90 25.03
N THR A 76 -26.16 3.47 25.29
CA THR A 76 -27.23 3.58 24.29
C THR A 76 -26.90 4.56 23.16
N GLU A 77 -26.30 5.71 23.48
CA GLU A 77 -25.85 6.68 22.46
C GLU A 77 -24.66 6.13 21.66
N ARG A 78 -23.74 5.44 22.33
CA ARG A 78 -22.56 4.81 21.73
C ARG A 78 -22.96 3.84 20.61
N PHE A 79 -23.99 3.02 20.83
CA PHE A 79 -24.52 2.11 19.81
C PHE A 79 -25.04 2.86 18.57
N TRP A 80 -25.86 3.91 18.77
CA TRP A 80 -26.38 4.72 17.67
C TRP A 80 -25.29 5.51 16.94
N PHE A 81 -24.33 6.05 17.67
CA PHE A 81 -23.19 6.78 17.13
C PHE A 81 -22.28 5.85 16.32
N GLN A 82 -21.98 4.64 16.81
CA GLN A 82 -21.26 3.62 16.05
C GLN A 82 -22.01 3.27 14.77
N LYS A 83 -23.31 2.94 14.84
CA LYS A 83 -24.13 2.61 13.66
C LYS A 83 -24.06 3.71 12.60
N ARG A 84 -24.31 4.98 12.99
CA ARG A 84 -24.22 6.13 12.08
C ARG A 84 -22.81 6.32 11.51
N SER A 85 -21.78 6.17 12.33
CA SER A 85 -20.38 6.33 11.92
C SER A 85 -19.95 5.26 10.91
N TYR A 86 -20.36 4.00 11.10
CA TYR A 86 -20.12 2.95 10.12
C TYR A 86 -20.86 3.19 8.81
N THR A 87 -22.12 3.65 8.84
CA THR A 87 -22.85 4.03 7.60
C THR A 87 -22.15 5.16 6.84
N VAL A 88 -21.64 6.18 7.54
CA VAL A 88 -20.87 7.27 6.92
C VAL A 88 -19.54 6.78 6.34
N LEU A 89 -18.80 5.93 7.06
CA LEU A 89 -17.54 5.34 6.57
C LEU A 89 -17.74 4.41 5.36
N PHE A 90 -18.86 3.68 5.32
CA PHE A 90 -19.28 2.84 4.19
C PHE A 90 -19.63 3.68 2.95
N LEU A 91 -20.33 4.80 3.14
CA LEU A 91 -20.64 5.75 2.06
C LEU A 91 -19.38 6.43 1.52
N ILE A 92 -18.45 6.81 2.40
CA ILE A 92 -17.13 7.35 2.01
C ILE A 92 -16.32 6.29 1.24
N ASN A 93 -16.36 5.02 1.65
CA ASN A 93 -15.77 3.91 0.88
C ASN A 93 -16.41 3.80 -0.52
N PHE A 94 -17.74 3.77 -0.60
CA PHE A 94 -18.47 3.68 -1.87
C PHE A 94 -18.08 4.81 -2.84
N LEU A 95 -18.04 6.05 -2.35
CA LEU A 95 -17.61 7.21 -3.14
C LEU A 95 -16.13 7.12 -3.56
N ALA A 96 -15.24 6.59 -2.71
CA ALA A 96 -13.84 6.36 -3.08
C ALA A 96 -13.71 5.32 -4.20
N TYR A 97 -14.47 4.22 -4.11
CA TYR A 97 -14.54 3.21 -5.18
C TYR A 97 -15.19 3.77 -6.45
N GLY A 98 -16.15 4.68 -6.34
CA GLY A 98 -16.70 5.48 -7.45
C GLY A 98 -15.64 6.31 -8.16
N ILE A 99 -14.85 7.09 -7.41
CA ILE A 99 -13.78 7.90 -8.02
C ILE A 99 -12.69 7.02 -8.63
N ALA A 100 -12.30 5.93 -7.96
CA ALA A 100 -11.35 4.94 -8.50
C ALA A 100 -11.88 4.24 -9.76
N GLY A 101 -13.18 3.92 -9.81
CA GLY A 101 -13.87 3.43 -10.99
C GLY A 101 -13.84 4.43 -12.15
N GLY A 102 -14.07 5.71 -11.85
CA GLY A 102 -13.97 6.80 -12.83
C GLY A 102 -12.56 6.93 -13.43
N ILE A 103 -11.52 6.84 -12.59
CA ILE A 103 -10.13 6.82 -13.04
C ILE A 103 -9.87 5.60 -13.94
N SER A 104 -10.33 4.40 -13.54
CA SER A 104 -10.19 3.17 -14.32
C SER A 104 -10.90 3.27 -15.68
N GLY A 105 -12.17 3.69 -15.69
CA GLY A 105 -12.94 3.91 -16.93
C GLY A 105 -12.29 4.96 -17.84
N ARG A 106 -11.76 6.05 -17.27
CA ARG A 106 -11.01 7.06 -18.01
C ARG A 106 -9.81 6.46 -18.72
N THR A 107 -9.03 5.58 -18.08
CA THR A 107 -7.86 4.94 -18.73
C THR A 107 -8.22 4.02 -19.90
N ILE A 108 -9.48 3.59 -20.01
CA ILE A 108 -9.99 2.79 -21.14
C ILE A 108 -10.46 3.69 -22.29
N ILE A 109 -11.18 4.78 -21.99
CA ILE A 109 -11.74 5.71 -22.99
C ILE A 109 -10.67 6.68 -23.54
N HIS A 110 -9.80 7.16 -22.65
CA HIS A 110 -8.68 8.02 -22.95
C HIS A 110 -7.39 7.30 -22.56
N PRO A 111 -6.88 6.39 -23.42
CA PRO A 111 -5.55 5.86 -23.26
C PRO A 111 -4.55 7.00 -23.46
N GLU A 112 -4.14 7.63 -22.35
CA GLU A 112 -2.95 8.48 -22.33
C GLU A 112 -1.77 7.65 -22.87
N PRO A 113 -0.87 8.23 -23.69
CA PRO A 113 0.10 7.48 -24.46
C PRO A 113 1.05 6.71 -23.52
N SER A 114 0.72 5.44 -23.29
CA SER A 114 1.58 4.46 -22.68
C SER A 114 2.70 4.17 -23.67
N VAL A 115 3.78 4.95 -23.55
CA VAL A 115 4.99 4.74 -24.34
C VAL A 115 5.57 3.38 -23.93
N SER A 116 5.22 2.36 -24.70
CA SER A 116 5.85 1.05 -24.65
C SER A 116 7.34 1.24 -24.91
N VAL A 117 8.17 0.72 -24.01
CA VAL A 117 9.61 0.67 -24.22
C VAL A 117 9.85 -0.28 -25.39
N SER A 118 10.34 0.25 -26.52
CA SER A 118 10.47 -0.49 -27.76
C SER A 118 11.61 -1.51 -27.72
N SER A 119 11.25 -2.78 -27.63
CA SER A 119 11.82 -3.95 -28.32
C SER A 119 11.05 -5.16 -27.75
N GLU A 120 10.26 -5.90 -28.53
CA GLU A 120 10.61 -6.50 -29.81
C GLU A 120 9.40 -6.57 -30.78
N ARG A 121 9.66 -6.83 -32.07
CA ARG A 121 8.66 -6.83 -33.14
C ARG A 121 7.64 -7.97 -32.97
N ILE A 122 6.43 -7.69 -32.50
CA ILE A 122 5.29 -8.62 -32.55
C ILE A 122 4.35 -8.22 -33.69
N ILE A 123 4.20 -9.12 -34.65
CA ILE A 123 3.27 -9.01 -35.77
C ILE A 123 1.87 -9.33 -35.28
N THR A 124 0.89 -8.51 -35.70
CA THR A 124 -0.53 -8.70 -35.42
C THR A 124 -1.03 -10.03 -36.00
N TYR A 125 -1.47 -10.95 -35.15
CA TYR A 125 -2.42 -11.98 -35.55
C TYR A 125 -3.54 -12.13 -34.50
N SER A 126 -4.74 -12.32 -35.04
CA SER A 126 -6.03 -12.40 -34.35
C SER A 126 -6.20 -13.67 -33.52
N GLU A 127 -7.29 -13.69 -32.74
CA GLU A 127 -7.84 -14.82 -31.99
C GLU A 127 -7.54 -16.23 -32.55
N VAL A 128 -7.20 -17.17 -31.67
CA VAL A 128 -7.86 -18.49 -31.59
C VAL A 128 -7.78 -18.98 -30.13
N SER A 129 -8.91 -19.40 -29.59
CA SER A 129 -9.03 -20.13 -28.31
C SER A 129 -8.56 -21.58 -28.44
N LYS A 130 -7.82 -22.10 -27.44
CA LYS A 130 -8.10 -23.44 -26.84
C LYS A 130 -7.18 -23.86 -25.67
N THR A 131 -7.85 -24.17 -24.54
CA THR A 131 -7.65 -25.30 -23.59
C THR A 131 -6.31 -25.56 -22.88
N ASP A 132 -6.41 -25.55 -21.54
CA ASP A 132 -5.92 -26.54 -20.56
C ASP A 132 -4.44 -26.93 -20.48
N THR A 133 -3.83 -26.64 -19.32
CA THR A 133 -3.49 -27.72 -18.35
C THR A 133 -3.14 -27.20 -16.94
N LEU A 134 -3.89 -27.67 -15.95
CA LEU A 134 -3.54 -27.76 -14.52
C LEU A 134 -3.87 -29.21 -14.13
N PRO A 135 -2.95 -29.96 -13.48
CA PRO A 135 -2.85 -29.90 -12.01
C PRO A 135 -1.37 -30.07 -11.54
N GLN A 136 -0.97 -30.19 -10.26
CA GLN A 136 -1.67 -30.18 -8.96
C GLN A 136 -0.72 -29.63 -7.86
N LEU A 137 -1.20 -29.52 -6.61
CA LEU A 137 -0.37 -29.65 -5.41
C LEU A 137 -0.75 -30.95 -4.68
N THR A 138 0.20 -31.60 -4.00
CA THR A 138 -0.08 -32.63 -2.99
C THR A 138 0.57 -32.30 -1.64
N PRO A 139 -0.10 -32.62 -0.50
CA PRO A 139 0.33 -32.25 0.84
C PRO A 139 1.01 -33.40 1.61
N ASN A 140 1.32 -33.14 2.89
CA ASN A 140 1.68 -34.08 3.96
C ASN A 140 3.14 -34.57 4.03
N GLN A 141 3.93 -33.91 4.88
CA GLN A 141 4.81 -34.60 5.84
C GLN A 141 4.86 -33.84 7.17
N LEU A 142 3.92 -34.18 8.06
CA LEU A 142 3.97 -33.85 9.49
C LEU A 142 4.08 -35.17 10.26
N LEU A 143 5.29 -35.50 10.72
CA LEU A 143 5.55 -36.37 11.89
C LEU A 143 7.07 -36.58 12.06
N HIS A 144 7.70 -35.80 12.94
CA HIS A 144 8.55 -36.36 14.00
C HIS A 144 8.96 -35.31 15.05
N SER A 145 9.05 -35.78 16.29
CA SER A 145 9.63 -35.15 17.50
C SER A 145 9.03 -33.83 18.02
N ASN A 146 8.16 -34.01 19.02
CA ASN A 146 8.16 -33.17 20.21
C ASN A 146 9.58 -33.06 20.81
N GLN A 147 10.07 -31.85 21.07
CA GLN A 147 10.88 -31.50 22.25
C GLN A 147 11.14 -29.99 22.31
N ASN A 148 10.58 -29.33 23.34
CA ASN A 148 11.30 -28.25 24.03
C ASN A 148 12.28 -28.94 24.99
N PRO A 149 13.53 -28.48 25.10
CA PRO A 149 13.79 -27.26 25.87
C PRO A 149 14.76 -26.24 25.23
N ASP A 150 14.82 -25.05 25.83
CA ASP A 150 15.77 -23.96 25.59
C ASP A 150 17.25 -24.36 25.82
N PRO A 151 18.26 -23.52 25.46
CA PRO A 151 18.34 -22.58 24.33
C PRO A 151 19.71 -22.70 23.62
N VAL A 152 19.81 -23.49 22.54
CA VAL A 152 21.10 -23.61 21.83
C VAL A 152 21.26 -22.50 20.79
N VAL A 153 22.25 -21.62 21.04
CA VAL A 153 22.71 -20.58 20.11
C VAL A 153 23.31 -21.25 18.86
N ARG A 154 22.47 -21.52 17.85
CA ARG A 154 22.96 -21.81 16.50
C ARG A 154 23.25 -20.50 15.78
N GLU A 155 24.53 -20.17 15.67
CA GLU A 155 25.01 -19.20 14.69
C GLU A 155 24.64 -19.67 13.27
N LYS A 156 23.47 -19.24 12.79
CA LYS A 156 23.08 -19.46 11.40
C LYS A 156 23.82 -18.43 10.54
N SER A 157 24.54 -18.89 9.51
CA SER A 157 25.45 -18.07 8.71
C SER A 157 24.78 -16.78 8.19
N GLN A 158 25.26 -15.63 8.67
CA GLN A 158 24.67 -14.31 8.39
C GLN A 158 24.77 -13.90 6.90
N THR A 159 25.51 -14.66 6.09
CA THR A 159 25.76 -14.43 4.67
C THR A 159 24.46 -14.36 3.85
N GLY A 160 23.51 -15.28 4.07
CA GLY A 160 22.25 -15.27 3.34
C GLY A 160 21.39 -14.02 3.60
N THR A 161 21.40 -13.53 4.85
CA THR A 161 20.67 -12.32 5.24
C THR A 161 21.32 -11.06 4.65
N LYS A 162 22.66 -11.03 4.53
CA LYS A 162 23.39 -9.95 3.85
C LYS A 162 23.04 -9.86 2.36
N ILE A 163 22.99 -11.00 1.67
CA ILE A 163 22.60 -11.07 0.25
C ILE A 163 21.18 -10.55 0.05
N ALA A 164 20.24 -10.92 0.93
CA ALA A 164 18.86 -10.42 0.87
C ALA A 164 18.78 -8.89 1.05
N TYR A 165 19.54 -8.29 1.98
CA TYR A 165 19.58 -6.83 2.14
C TYR A 165 20.26 -6.11 0.97
N PHE A 166 21.26 -6.72 0.34
CA PHE A 166 21.90 -6.19 -0.86
C PHE A 166 20.97 -6.22 -2.08
N LEU A 167 20.20 -7.30 -2.25
CA LEU A 167 19.15 -7.38 -3.28
C LEU A 167 18.05 -6.33 -3.04
N LEU A 168 17.61 -6.14 -1.79
CA LEU A 168 16.66 -5.07 -1.43
C LEU A 168 17.18 -3.67 -1.79
N PHE A 169 18.49 -3.42 -1.63
CA PHE A 169 19.12 -2.18 -2.09
C PHE A 169 19.07 -2.06 -3.63
N LEU A 170 19.47 -3.08 -4.39
CA LEU A 170 19.39 -3.07 -5.86
C LEU A 170 17.95 -2.82 -6.35
N THR A 171 16.97 -3.52 -5.78
CA THR A 171 15.55 -3.33 -6.09
C THR A 171 15.09 -1.90 -5.79
N SER A 172 15.51 -1.32 -4.66
CA SER A 172 15.16 0.07 -4.32
C SER A 172 15.78 1.10 -5.27
N LEU A 173 16.99 0.86 -5.78
CA LEU A 173 17.67 1.72 -6.75
C LEU A 173 16.93 1.69 -8.10
N PHE A 174 16.56 0.49 -8.57
CA PHE A 174 15.75 0.33 -9.78
C PHE A 174 14.38 1.03 -9.65
N LEU A 175 13.68 0.85 -8.52
CA LEU A 175 12.42 1.52 -8.23
C LEU A 175 12.55 3.05 -8.18
N ALA A 176 13.66 3.57 -7.67
CA ALA A 176 13.91 5.02 -7.61
C ALA A 176 14.16 5.62 -9.00
N VAL A 177 14.93 4.94 -9.85
CA VAL A 177 15.11 5.33 -11.26
C VAL A 177 13.76 5.30 -11.99
N ALA A 178 12.99 4.21 -11.87
CA ALA A 178 11.65 4.13 -12.45
C ALA A 178 10.71 5.24 -11.95
N ALA A 179 10.72 5.56 -10.65
CA ALA A 179 9.94 6.64 -10.08
C ALA A 179 10.36 8.02 -10.62
N SER A 180 11.66 8.28 -10.79
CA SER A 180 12.14 9.54 -11.39
C SER A 180 11.68 9.71 -12.84
N GLY A 181 11.70 8.63 -13.64
CA GLY A 181 11.17 8.62 -15.01
C GLY A 181 9.66 8.88 -15.04
N LEU A 182 8.89 8.17 -14.21
CA LEU A 182 7.44 8.35 -14.08
C LEU A 182 7.07 9.78 -13.65
N ALA A 183 7.82 10.35 -12.69
CA ALA A 183 7.61 11.72 -12.25
C ALA A 183 7.93 12.76 -13.32
N CYS A 184 8.97 12.55 -14.13
CA CYS A 184 9.27 13.41 -15.27
C CYS A 184 8.11 13.43 -16.28
N GLN A 185 7.56 12.25 -16.61
CA GLN A 185 6.37 12.14 -17.48
C GLN A 185 5.16 12.85 -16.87
N LEU A 186 4.86 12.63 -15.58
CA LEU A 186 3.75 13.28 -14.87
C LEU A 186 3.91 14.81 -14.76
N ALA A 187 5.15 15.31 -14.69
CA ALA A 187 5.42 16.75 -14.73
C ALA A 187 5.13 17.33 -16.11
N CYS A 188 5.50 16.62 -17.18
CA CYS A 188 5.23 17.00 -18.57
C CYS A 188 3.74 16.93 -18.94
N THR A 189 2.95 15.99 -18.37
CA THR A 189 1.50 15.86 -18.64
C THR A 189 0.62 16.76 -17.76
N SER A 190 1.16 17.85 -17.20
CA SER A 190 0.49 18.79 -16.28
C SER A 190 0.02 18.22 -14.94
N HIS A 191 0.35 16.96 -14.63
CA HIS A 191 0.04 16.29 -13.37
C HIS A 191 1.13 16.53 -12.30
N GLY A 192 1.59 17.77 -12.15
CA GLY A 192 2.71 18.16 -11.28
C GLY A 192 2.57 17.74 -9.82
N PHE A 193 1.36 17.72 -9.25
CA PHE A 193 1.14 17.22 -7.89
C PHE A 193 1.39 15.71 -7.76
N ALA A 194 0.97 14.92 -8.75
CA ALA A 194 1.26 13.48 -8.80
C ALA A 194 2.76 13.23 -9.02
N ALA A 195 3.42 14.03 -9.86
CA ALA A 195 4.87 13.99 -10.04
C ALA A 195 5.63 14.19 -8.70
N VAL A 196 5.25 15.20 -7.91
CA VAL A 196 5.85 15.45 -6.59
C VAL A 196 5.63 14.28 -5.63
N LEU A 197 4.43 13.69 -5.59
CA LEU A 197 4.17 12.51 -4.75
C LEU A 197 5.01 11.28 -5.18
N VAL A 198 5.16 11.07 -6.49
CA VAL A 198 6.00 9.97 -7.04
C VAL A 198 7.48 10.20 -6.73
N ILE A 199 7.99 11.44 -6.82
CA ILE A 199 9.36 11.77 -6.39
C ILE A 199 9.54 11.50 -4.90
N LEU A 200 8.65 12.00 -4.05
CA LEU A 200 8.71 11.77 -2.60
C LEU A 200 8.68 10.28 -2.25
N LEU A 201 7.88 9.48 -2.96
CA LEU A 201 7.81 8.04 -2.78
C LEU A 201 9.10 7.33 -3.26
N GLY A 202 9.63 7.69 -4.42
CA GLY A 202 10.91 7.19 -4.94
C GLY A 202 12.09 7.53 -4.02
N MET A 203 12.12 8.75 -3.48
CA MET A 203 13.08 9.20 -2.47
C MET A 203 12.97 8.39 -1.18
N GLY A 204 11.75 8.09 -0.71
CA GLY A 204 11.51 7.26 0.46
C GLY A 204 11.96 5.81 0.26
N VAL A 205 11.70 5.23 -0.91
CA VAL A 205 12.17 3.88 -1.29
C VAL A 205 13.69 3.83 -1.35
N LEU A 206 14.34 4.82 -1.97
CA LEU A 206 15.79 4.95 -2.06
C LEU A 206 16.44 5.13 -0.67
N ALA A 207 15.85 5.96 0.20
CA ALA A 207 16.31 6.10 1.59
C ALA A 207 16.21 4.78 2.38
N GLY A 208 15.14 4.01 2.17
CA GLY A 208 15.01 2.65 2.68
C GLY A 208 16.11 1.71 2.15
N GLY A 209 16.42 1.82 0.86
CA GLY A 209 17.54 1.16 0.20
C GLY A 209 18.88 1.39 0.89
N PHE A 210 19.29 2.66 1.02
CA PHE A 210 20.55 3.03 1.66
C PHE A 210 20.61 2.58 3.13
N TYR A 211 19.48 2.56 3.83
CA TYR A 211 19.40 1.99 5.18
C TYR A 211 19.66 0.46 5.18
N PHE A 212 19.09 -0.30 4.24
CA PHE A 212 19.40 -1.73 4.10
C PHE A 212 20.86 -1.97 3.70
N LEU A 213 21.43 -1.15 2.81
CA LEU A 213 22.84 -1.21 2.44
C LEU A 213 23.75 -0.95 3.65
N GLY A 214 23.45 0.08 4.46
CA GLY A 214 24.15 0.34 5.72
C GLY A 214 24.06 -0.83 6.70
N ARG A 215 22.93 -1.55 6.71
CA ARG A 215 22.74 -2.76 7.52
C ARG A 215 23.63 -3.92 7.05
N VAL A 216 23.97 -4.05 5.76
CA VAL A 216 24.85 -5.12 5.24
C VAL A 216 26.25 -5.07 5.88
N PHE A 217 26.76 -3.86 6.16
CA PHE A 217 28.08 -3.63 6.74
C PHE A 217 28.12 -3.73 8.29
N ASP A 218 26.97 -3.75 8.98
CA ASP A 218 26.94 -3.78 10.44
C ASP A 218 27.30 -5.18 10.99
N LYS A 219 28.29 -5.26 11.88
CA LYS A 219 28.88 -6.53 12.34
C LYS A 219 28.01 -7.30 13.35
N LYS A 220 26.94 -6.71 13.89
CA LYS A 220 26.04 -7.35 14.88
C LYS A 220 24.57 -7.24 14.48
N MET A 221 24.16 -8.00 13.45
CA MET A 221 22.78 -8.01 12.97
C MET A 221 21.85 -8.81 13.89
N LYS A 222 21.03 -8.11 14.68
CA LYS A 222 19.82 -8.69 15.29
C LYS A 222 18.64 -8.59 14.33
N LEU A 223 17.72 -9.56 14.37
CA LEU A 223 16.42 -9.44 13.70
C LEU A 223 15.51 -8.48 14.49
N TYR A 224 14.69 -7.67 13.79
CA TYR A 224 13.76 -6.72 14.41
C TYR A 224 12.77 -7.37 15.42
N LYS A 225 12.40 -8.64 15.18
CA LYS A 225 11.57 -9.46 16.08
C LYS A 225 12.24 -9.72 17.45
N GLN A 226 13.58 -9.73 17.51
CA GLN A 226 14.39 -10.00 18.71
C GLN A 226 14.85 -8.72 19.42
N MET A 227 14.48 -7.53 18.93
CA MET A 227 14.91 -6.25 19.50
C MET A 227 13.97 -5.75 20.60
N THR A 228 14.58 -5.25 21.67
CA THR A 228 13.88 -4.57 22.77
C THR A 228 13.31 -3.21 22.30
N LYS A 229 12.31 -2.68 23.04
CA LYS A 229 11.70 -1.36 22.71
C LYS A 229 12.74 -0.22 22.65
N ALA A 230 13.74 -0.25 23.53
CA ALA A 230 14.81 0.76 23.56
C ALA A 230 15.77 0.64 22.35
N GLU A 231 16.09 -0.57 21.91
CA GLU A 231 16.89 -0.80 20.69
C GLU A 231 16.14 -0.29 19.46
N ARG A 232 14.83 -0.59 19.31
CA ARG A 232 14.01 -0.10 18.20
C ARG A 232 13.96 1.43 18.12
N GLN A 233 13.89 2.13 19.26
CA GLN A 233 13.94 3.60 19.28
C GLN A 233 15.29 4.15 18.82
N ARG A 234 16.42 3.49 19.18
CA ARG A 234 17.76 3.87 18.70
C ARG A 234 17.93 3.58 17.21
N GLU A 235 17.37 2.46 16.73
CA GLU A 235 17.40 2.09 15.32
C GLU A 235 16.53 3.03 14.46
N GLY A 236 15.36 3.44 14.95
CA GLY A 236 14.53 4.49 14.31
C GLY A 236 15.24 5.84 14.21
N ARG A 237 16.06 6.23 15.20
CA ARG A 237 16.92 7.43 15.10
C ARG A 237 18.06 7.25 14.09
N ARG A 238 18.60 6.04 13.92
CA ARG A 238 19.56 5.73 12.85
C ARG A 238 18.90 5.82 11.47
N TYR A 239 17.71 5.23 11.30
CA TYR A 239 16.90 5.33 10.08
C TYR A 239 16.60 6.80 9.72
N GLY A 240 16.18 7.61 10.70
CA GLY A 240 15.95 9.04 10.52
C GLY A 240 17.21 9.79 10.08
N ARG A 241 18.40 9.44 10.60
CA ARG A 241 19.69 10.01 10.15
C ARG A 241 20.07 9.57 8.74
N THR A 242 19.83 8.32 8.34
CA THR A 242 20.08 7.86 6.95
C THR A 242 19.09 8.48 5.96
N LEU A 243 17.84 8.71 6.37
CA LEU A 243 16.83 9.41 5.57
C LEU A 243 17.21 10.90 5.42
N LEU A 244 17.60 11.57 6.51
CA LEU A 244 18.09 12.94 6.45
C LEU A 244 19.34 13.05 5.55
N GLY A 245 20.30 12.13 5.69
CA GLY A 245 21.53 12.11 4.90
C GLY A 245 21.32 11.81 3.41
N THR A 246 20.37 10.96 3.04
CA THR A 246 20.02 10.70 1.63
C THR A 246 19.29 11.89 1.00
N VAL A 247 18.38 12.53 1.74
CA VAL A 247 17.73 13.78 1.29
C VAL A 247 18.76 14.91 1.14
N LEU A 248 19.66 15.10 2.11
CA LEU A 248 20.69 16.14 2.05
C LEU A 248 21.70 15.87 0.92
N GLY A 249 22.13 14.62 0.76
CA GLY A 249 23.06 14.20 -0.28
C GLY A 249 22.48 14.42 -1.68
N LEU A 250 21.21 14.10 -1.89
CA LEU A 250 20.54 14.33 -3.18
C LEU A 250 20.22 15.81 -3.43
N LEU A 251 19.94 16.60 -2.39
CA LEU A 251 19.89 18.07 -2.50
C LEU A 251 21.24 18.64 -2.96
N ILE A 252 22.34 18.24 -2.32
CA ILE A 252 23.69 18.67 -2.71
C ILE A 252 24.02 18.22 -4.15
N PHE A 253 23.67 16.99 -4.52
CA PHE A 253 23.91 16.45 -5.87
C PHE A 253 23.06 17.15 -6.95
N ALA A 254 21.83 17.58 -6.62
CA ALA A 254 20.98 18.37 -7.50
C ALA A 254 21.43 19.83 -7.62
N LEU A 255 22.02 20.39 -6.55
CA LEU A 255 22.51 21.78 -6.51
C LEU A 255 23.93 21.94 -7.09
N LEU A 256 24.77 20.90 -7.07
CA LEU A 256 26.11 20.91 -7.66
C LEU A 256 26.13 21.40 -9.12
N PRO A 257 25.33 20.85 -10.06
CA PRO A 257 25.35 21.27 -11.47
C PRO A 257 24.76 22.67 -11.71
N SER A 258 24.06 23.26 -10.73
CA SER A 258 23.61 24.67 -10.77
C SER A 258 24.59 25.66 -10.14
N VAL A 259 25.65 25.18 -9.48
CA VAL A 259 26.75 26.00 -8.91
C VAL A 259 28.05 25.87 -9.73
N LEU A 260 28.19 24.79 -10.51
CA LEU A 260 29.27 24.56 -11.49
C LEU A 260 28.96 25.09 -12.91
N ARG A 261 27.91 25.90 -13.06
CA ARG A 261 27.55 26.65 -14.28
C ARG A 261 27.64 28.15 -14.00
#